data_AF-A0A2E3FK50-F1
#
_entry.id   AF-A0A2E3FK50-F1
#
_cell.length_a   1.000
_cell.length_b   1.000
_cell.length_c   1.000
_cell.angle_alpha   90.00
_cell.angle_beta   90.00
_cell.angle_gamma   90.00
#
_symmetry.space_group_name_H-M   'P 1'
#
loop_
_entity.id
_entity.type
_entity.pdbx_description
1 polymer ?
#
loop_
_entity_poly.entity_id
_entity_poly.type
_entity_poly.pdbx_seq_one_letter_code
_entity_poly.pdbx_strand_id
1 'polypeptide(L)'
;MSASLPRMCDLNLISKPYGVCQSIILEILFPIYMWTDEDVTLVEVTWLKPHEEIKPKARDKLLDMTMRWGGFTKPVLVDSRTGSLLDGHHRLSVAQELGLNKIPAICIDYLSSDAISLDLWPGSNLEIITKLMVVEMCESESLFPPKTTKHDTLFDLPPILFTLDELK
;
A
#
# COMPACT_ATOMS: atom_id res chain seq x y z
N MET A 1 -15.79 18.46 50.45
CA MET A 1 -14.87 17.96 49.40
C MET A 1 -15.52 16.72 48.83
N SER A 2 -15.98 16.61 47.59
CA SER A 2 -15.70 17.30 46.34
C SER A 2 -17.02 17.48 45.57
N ALA A 3 -17.29 18.70 45.11
CA ALA A 3 -18.40 18.97 44.20
C ALA A 3 -18.03 18.52 42.78
N SER A 4 -18.99 17.88 42.13
CA SER A 4 -19.02 17.51 40.72
C SER A 4 -18.91 18.74 39.81
N LEU A 5 -18.21 18.59 38.69
CA LEU A 5 -18.18 19.55 37.57
C LEU A 5 -18.93 18.97 36.35
N PRO A 6 -19.43 19.84 35.45
CA PRO A 6 -20.69 19.60 34.74
C PRO A 6 -20.51 19.07 33.31
N ARG A 7 -21.63 18.63 32.72
CA ARG A 7 -21.79 18.35 31.29
C ARG A 7 -21.91 19.64 30.47
N MET A 8 -21.72 19.46 29.16
CA MET A 8 -22.43 20.10 28.05
C MET A 8 -21.74 21.30 27.41
N CYS A 9 -21.28 21.14 26.16
CA CYS A 9 -21.91 21.71 24.97
C CYS A 9 -20.91 21.93 23.83
N ASP A 10 -21.37 21.58 22.64
CA ASP A 10 -20.78 21.85 21.33
C ASP A 10 -20.29 23.29 21.19
N LEU A 11 -19.11 23.45 20.58
CA LEU A 11 -18.77 24.65 19.81
C LEU A 11 -18.09 24.23 18.51
N ASN A 12 -18.95 24.15 17.51
CA ASN A 12 -18.65 24.20 16.10
C ASN A 12 -17.77 25.42 15.74
N LEU A 13 -17.02 25.24 14.66
CA LEU A 13 -16.67 26.23 13.62
C LEU A 13 -15.42 27.13 13.80
N ILE A 14 -14.52 26.91 12.81
CA ILE A 14 -13.88 27.89 11.93
C ILE A 14 -12.45 28.36 12.27
N SER A 15 -11.66 28.26 11.20
CA SER A 15 -10.46 29.00 10.83
C SER A 15 -9.14 28.58 11.46
N LYS A 16 -8.29 27.99 10.61
CA LYS A 16 -6.84 28.12 10.73
C LYS A 16 -6.50 29.62 10.83
N PRO A 17 -5.56 29.97 11.70
CA PRO A 17 -4.27 30.38 11.16
C PRO A 17 -3.11 29.71 11.90
N TYR A 18 -2.05 29.45 11.16
CA TYR A 18 -0.78 28.91 11.66
C TYR A 18 -0.26 29.77 12.83
N GLY A 19 0.06 29.12 13.96
CA GLY A 19 0.57 29.80 15.16
C GLY A 19 0.75 28.84 16.33
N VAL A 20 1.85 28.09 16.28
CA VAL A 20 2.56 27.38 17.37
C VAL A 20 1.76 27.14 18.66
N CYS A 21 1.13 25.98 18.78
CA CYS A 21 0.86 25.37 20.07
C CYS A 21 1.83 24.21 20.23
N GLN A 22 2.92 24.46 20.95
CA GLN A 22 3.90 23.47 21.38
C GLN A 22 3.20 22.53 22.37
N SER A 23 2.38 21.62 21.86
CA SER A 23 1.71 20.60 22.65
C SER A 23 2.45 19.30 22.44
N ILE A 24 3.03 18.81 23.53
CA ILE A 24 3.75 17.55 23.76
C ILE A 24 2.92 16.28 23.39
N ILE A 25 1.77 16.44 22.72
CA ILE A 25 0.87 15.38 22.28
C ILE A 25 1.24 14.81 20.90
N LEU A 26 2.11 15.48 20.12
CA LEU A 26 2.46 15.00 18.77
C LEU A 26 3.47 13.84 18.75
N GLU A 27 4.29 13.67 19.80
CA GLU A 27 5.39 12.69 19.79
C GLU A 27 5.01 11.30 20.36
N ILE A 28 3.83 11.14 20.95
CA ILE A 28 3.45 9.90 21.67
C ILE A 28 2.31 9.12 20.98
N LEU A 29 1.70 9.68 19.92
CA LEU A 29 0.54 9.06 19.26
C LEU A 29 0.69 8.78 17.76
N PHE A 30 1.83 9.12 17.15
CA PHE A 30 2.05 8.88 15.73
C PHE A 30 3.54 8.91 15.39
N PRO A 31 4.29 7.80 15.53
CA PRO A 31 5.29 7.52 14.52
C PRO A 31 4.51 7.04 13.28
N ILE A 32 3.87 7.97 12.55
CA ILE A 32 3.34 7.61 11.23
C ILE A 32 4.61 7.35 10.43
N TYR A 33 4.84 6.10 10.08
CA TYR A 33 5.80 5.73 9.05
C TYR A 33 5.34 6.42 7.76
N MET A 34 5.73 7.68 7.54
CA MET A 34 5.43 8.40 6.31
C MET A 34 6.56 8.11 5.34
N TRP A 35 6.25 7.28 4.36
CA TRP A 35 7.13 7.07 3.21
C TRP A 35 7.19 8.34 2.37
N THR A 36 8.37 8.60 1.83
CA THR A 36 8.65 9.67 0.87
C THR A 36 9.08 9.07 -0.46
N ASP A 37 9.20 9.91 -1.49
CA ASP A 37 9.74 9.50 -2.78
C ASP A 37 11.19 8.99 -2.68
N GLU A 38 11.98 9.48 -1.72
CA GLU A 38 13.35 9.01 -1.44
C GLU A 38 13.40 7.54 -0.97
N ASP A 39 12.33 7.04 -0.36
CA ASP A 39 12.24 5.65 0.12
C ASP A 39 11.86 4.66 -1.00
N VAL A 40 11.47 5.16 -2.17
CA VAL A 40 11.02 4.32 -3.28
C VAL A 40 12.20 3.70 -3.99
N THR A 41 12.16 2.37 -4.07
CA THR A 41 13.17 1.57 -4.78
C THR A 41 12.63 1.11 -6.13
N LEU A 42 13.43 1.19 -7.19
CA LEU A 42 13.12 0.53 -8.45
C LEU A 42 13.54 -0.94 -8.36
N VAL A 43 12.57 -1.84 -8.46
CA VAL A 43 12.79 -3.28 -8.39
C VAL A 43 12.51 -3.94 -9.74
N GLU A 44 13.19 -5.04 -10.03
CA GLU A 44 12.98 -5.80 -11.25
C GLU A 44 11.57 -6.39 -11.29
N VAL A 45 10.87 -6.22 -12.40
CA VAL A 45 9.53 -6.78 -12.62
C VAL A 45 9.53 -8.30 -12.48
N THR A 46 10.63 -8.94 -12.89
CA THR A 46 10.81 -10.40 -12.82
C THR A 46 11.04 -10.95 -11.42
N TRP A 47 11.40 -10.09 -10.46
CA TRP A 47 11.57 -10.48 -9.06
C TRP A 47 10.23 -10.54 -8.31
N LEU A 48 9.22 -9.82 -8.80
CA LEU A 48 7.93 -9.70 -8.13
C LEU A 48 7.05 -10.92 -8.34
N LYS A 49 6.51 -11.43 -7.23
CA LYS A 49 5.69 -12.64 -7.18
C LYS A 49 4.28 -12.29 -6.71
N PRO A 50 3.27 -12.28 -7.59
CA PRO A 50 1.89 -12.04 -7.19
C PRO A 50 1.32 -13.25 -6.44
N HIS A 51 0.43 -13.03 -5.47
CA HIS A 51 -0.40 -14.08 -4.86
C HIS A 51 -1.88 -14.01 -5.25
N GLU A 52 -2.30 -12.97 -5.98
CA GLU A 52 -3.68 -12.78 -6.41
C GLU A 52 -3.80 -12.58 -7.92
N GLU A 53 -4.87 -13.14 -8.48
CA GLU A 53 -5.32 -12.83 -9.83
C GLU A 53 -5.77 -11.36 -9.93
N ILE A 54 -5.56 -10.77 -11.10
CA ILE A 54 -6.08 -9.45 -11.42
C ILE A 54 -7.48 -9.52 -12.03
N LYS A 55 -8.17 -8.38 -12.02
CA LYS A 55 -9.37 -8.15 -12.84
C LYS A 55 -8.94 -7.46 -14.15
N PRO A 56 -8.98 -8.13 -15.33
CA PRO A 56 -8.44 -7.57 -16.58
C PRO A 56 -9.02 -6.20 -16.93
N LYS A 57 -10.34 -6.01 -16.82
CA LYS A 57 -10.98 -4.70 -17.08
C LYS A 57 -10.45 -3.56 -16.18
N ALA A 58 -10.02 -3.87 -14.96
CA ALA A 58 -9.42 -2.87 -14.07
C ALA A 58 -7.95 -2.60 -14.44
N ARG A 59 -7.22 -3.64 -14.86
CA ARG A 59 -5.86 -3.52 -15.40
C ARG A 59 -5.87 -2.66 -16.67
N ASP A 60 -6.74 -2.93 -17.63
CA ASP A 60 -6.78 -2.21 -18.91
C ASP A 60 -7.08 -0.73 -18.71
N LYS A 61 -8.02 -0.39 -17.81
CA LYS A 61 -8.25 1.01 -17.42
C LYS A 61 -7.01 1.65 -16.82
N LEU A 62 -6.29 0.93 -15.96
CA LEU A 62 -5.07 1.43 -15.34
C LEU A 62 -3.94 1.60 -16.37
N LEU A 63 -3.82 0.69 -17.33
CA LEU A 63 -2.89 0.78 -18.47
C LEU A 63 -3.13 2.08 -19.25
N ASP A 64 -4.38 2.35 -19.64
CA ASP A 64 -4.77 3.57 -20.36
C ASP A 64 -4.46 4.85 -19.56
N MET A 65 -4.64 4.83 -18.24
CA MET A 65 -4.27 5.96 -17.38
C MET A 65 -2.74 6.12 -17.29
N THR A 66 -2.01 5.03 -17.11
CA THR A 66 -0.55 5.02 -16.97
C THR A 66 0.12 5.55 -18.23
N MET A 67 -0.36 5.15 -19.41
CA MET A 67 0.10 5.68 -20.70
C MET A 67 -0.18 7.17 -20.85
N ARG A 68 -1.33 7.66 -20.37
CA ARG A 68 -1.67 9.09 -20.41
C ARG A 68 -0.86 9.95 -19.44
N TRP A 69 -0.56 9.41 -18.26
CA TRP A 69 0.30 10.09 -17.28
C TRP A 69 1.78 10.01 -17.66
N GLY A 70 2.16 9.08 -18.54
CA GLY A 70 3.54 8.86 -18.96
C GLY A 70 4.39 8.10 -17.95
N GLY A 71 3.78 7.46 -16.95
CA GLY A 71 4.51 6.80 -15.86
C GLY A 71 3.63 6.29 -14.73
N PHE A 72 4.25 5.65 -13.74
CA PHE A 72 3.59 5.23 -12.50
C PHE A 72 3.55 6.37 -11.49
N THR A 73 2.37 6.60 -10.92
CA THR A 73 2.12 7.68 -9.96
C THR A 73 2.06 7.23 -8.50
N LYS A 74 2.13 5.91 -8.27
CA LYS A 74 2.10 5.29 -6.92
C LYS A 74 2.89 3.98 -6.94
N PRO A 75 3.78 3.73 -5.97
CA PRO A 75 4.61 2.53 -5.95
C PRO A 75 3.78 1.29 -5.59
N VAL A 76 4.29 0.11 -5.93
CA VAL A 76 3.78 -1.17 -5.37
C VAL A 76 4.30 -1.38 -3.95
N LEU A 77 3.63 -2.23 -3.17
CA LEU A 77 4.11 -2.64 -1.84
C LEU A 77 4.57 -4.09 -1.89
N VAL A 78 5.80 -4.35 -1.42
CA VAL A 78 6.48 -5.62 -1.63
C VAL A 78 7.15 -6.09 -0.34
N ASP A 79 7.11 -7.40 -0.09
CA ASP A 79 7.99 -8.01 0.90
C ASP A 79 9.44 -7.99 0.40
N SER A 80 10.27 -7.19 1.08
CA SER A 80 11.69 -7.01 0.79
C SER A 80 12.49 -8.32 0.81
N ARG A 81 12.02 -9.34 1.53
CA ARG A 81 12.74 -10.60 1.73
C ARG A 81 12.53 -11.59 0.58
N THR A 82 11.34 -11.60 -0.02
CA THR A 82 10.90 -12.67 -0.93
C THR A 82 10.50 -12.17 -2.32
N GLY A 83 10.18 -10.89 -2.46
CA GLY A 83 9.55 -10.34 -3.66
C GLY A 83 8.03 -10.55 -3.71
N SER A 84 7.42 -11.02 -2.61
CA SER A 84 5.95 -11.18 -2.50
C SER A 84 5.26 -9.83 -2.69
N LEU A 85 4.39 -9.74 -3.69
CA LEU A 85 3.65 -8.52 -3.99
C LEU A 85 2.44 -8.38 -3.07
N LEU A 86 2.48 -7.42 -2.15
CA LEU A 86 1.45 -7.23 -1.12
C LEU A 86 0.30 -6.33 -1.60
N ASP A 87 0.62 -5.28 -2.35
CA ASP A 87 -0.35 -4.42 -3.03
C ASP A 87 0.15 -3.97 -4.41
N GLY A 88 -0.78 -3.82 -5.34
CA GLY A 88 -0.49 -3.32 -6.69
C GLY A 88 -0.41 -4.37 -7.79
N HIS A 89 -1.11 -5.50 -7.69
CA HIS A 89 -1.17 -6.56 -8.71
C HIS A 89 -1.52 -6.03 -10.11
N HIS A 90 -2.47 -5.10 -10.20
CA HIS A 90 -2.78 -4.44 -11.49
C HIS A 90 -1.62 -3.61 -12.02
N ARG A 91 -0.84 -2.94 -11.16
CA ARG A 91 0.34 -2.15 -11.56
C ARG A 91 1.46 -3.05 -12.07
N LEU A 92 1.71 -4.18 -11.41
CA LEU A 92 2.64 -5.19 -11.91
C LEU A 92 2.21 -5.69 -13.30
N SER A 93 0.92 -6.05 -13.46
CA SER A 93 0.42 -6.52 -14.76
C SER A 93 0.49 -5.45 -15.85
N VAL A 94 0.32 -4.16 -15.52
CA VAL A 94 0.56 -3.05 -16.45
C VAL A 94 2.04 -2.97 -16.84
N ALA A 95 2.96 -3.07 -15.89
CA ALA A 95 4.40 -3.05 -16.19
C ALA A 95 4.81 -4.20 -17.11
N GLN A 96 4.26 -5.40 -16.89
CA GLN A 96 4.47 -6.57 -17.74
C GLN A 96 3.92 -6.36 -19.15
N GLU A 97 2.69 -5.83 -19.29
CA GLU A 97 2.08 -5.54 -20.60
C GLU A 97 2.87 -4.50 -21.40
N LEU A 98 3.44 -3.52 -20.71
CA LEU A 98 4.28 -2.48 -21.30
C LEU A 98 5.73 -2.93 -21.56
N GLY A 99 6.09 -4.15 -21.18
CA GLY A 99 7.45 -4.68 -21.35
C GLY A 99 8.50 -3.91 -20.56
N LEU A 100 8.15 -3.39 -19.38
CA LEU A 100 9.07 -2.67 -18.51
C LEU A 100 9.96 -3.67 -17.74
N ASN A 101 11.20 -3.26 -17.49
CA ASN A 101 12.15 -4.05 -16.72
C ASN A 101 12.00 -3.78 -15.21
N LYS A 102 11.63 -2.55 -14.83
CA LYS A 102 11.52 -2.13 -13.44
C LYS A 102 10.16 -1.54 -13.09
N ILE A 103 9.86 -1.50 -11.79
CA ILE A 103 8.69 -0.84 -11.23
C ILE A 103 9.03 -0.19 -9.88
N PRO A 104 8.50 1.00 -9.57
CA PRO A 104 8.72 1.62 -8.27
C PRO A 104 8.00 0.86 -7.15
N ALA A 105 8.71 0.59 -6.06
CA ALA A 105 8.24 -0.18 -4.92
C ALA A 105 8.63 0.44 -3.58
N ILE A 106 7.76 0.30 -2.59
CA ILE A 106 8.12 0.35 -1.18
C ILE A 106 8.36 -1.08 -0.71
N CYS A 107 9.54 -1.32 -0.17
CA CYS A 107 9.99 -2.63 0.29
C CYS A 107 9.95 -2.68 1.81
N ILE A 108 9.26 -3.68 2.38
CA ILE A 108 9.12 -3.85 3.84
C ILE A 108 9.39 -5.30 4.22
N ASP A 109 9.90 -5.57 5.42
CA ASP A 109 9.97 -6.94 5.95
C ASP A 109 8.56 -7.36 6.40
N TYR A 110 7.83 -8.07 5.53
CA TYR A 110 6.39 -8.25 5.69
C TYR A 110 6.02 -9.07 6.92
N LEU A 111 6.73 -10.18 7.13
CA LEU A 111 6.46 -11.11 8.22
C LEU A 111 6.83 -10.53 9.59
N SER A 112 7.84 -9.66 9.62
CA SER A 112 8.31 -9.04 10.87
C SER A 112 7.66 -7.68 11.17
N SER A 113 6.90 -7.12 10.23
CA SER A 113 6.31 -5.77 10.37
C SER A 113 4.92 -5.80 11.00
N ASP A 114 4.75 -5.05 12.10
CA ASP A 114 3.45 -4.79 12.71
C ASP A 114 2.69 -3.64 12.03
N ALA A 115 3.30 -2.96 11.04
CA ALA A 115 2.68 -1.85 10.32
C ALA A 115 1.67 -2.29 9.25
N ILE A 116 1.56 -3.60 9.02
CA ILE A 116 0.63 -4.21 8.05
C ILE A 116 -0.18 -5.28 8.78
N SER A 117 -1.49 -5.07 8.86
CA SER A 117 -2.45 -6.10 9.25
C SER A 117 -3.04 -6.77 8.01
N LEU A 118 -3.41 -8.04 8.14
CA LEU A 118 -3.96 -8.84 7.05
C LEU A 118 -5.31 -9.41 7.45
N ASP A 119 -6.30 -9.18 6.60
CA ASP A 119 -7.64 -9.75 6.68
C ASP A 119 -8.08 -10.30 5.31
N LEU A 120 -9.25 -10.93 5.29
CA LEU A 120 -9.92 -11.32 4.05
C LEU A 120 -10.87 -10.22 3.57
N TRP A 121 -10.99 -10.03 2.25
CA TRP A 121 -12.09 -9.21 1.72
C TRP A 121 -13.45 -9.89 1.94
N PRO A 122 -14.53 -9.11 2.15
CA PRO A 122 -15.89 -9.65 2.16
C PRO A 122 -16.19 -10.36 0.83
N GLY A 123 -16.44 -11.67 0.89
CA GLY A 123 -16.69 -12.52 -0.29
C GLY A 123 -15.54 -13.46 -0.65
N SER A 124 -14.46 -13.51 0.13
CA SER A 124 -13.49 -14.60 0.05
C SER A 124 -14.15 -15.94 0.42
N ASN A 125 -13.73 -17.02 -0.24
CA ASN A 125 -14.14 -18.40 0.09
C ASN A 125 -13.28 -19.02 1.20
N LEU A 126 -12.26 -18.30 1.69
CA LEU A 126 -11.43 -18.74 2.80
C LEU A 126 -12.04 -18.30 4.13
N GLU A 127 -11.80 -19.07 5.18
CA GLU A 127 -12.19 -18.71 6.55
C GLU A 127 -11.04 -18.05 7.32
N ILE A 128 -9.80 -18.41 6.98
CA ILE A 128 -8.59 -17.97 7.67
C ILE A 128 -7.55 -17.57 6.61
N ILE A 129 -6.80 -16.51 6.90
CA ILE A 129 -5.61 -16.10 6.15
C ILE A 129 -4.51 -15.70 7.13
N THR A 130 -3.26 -15.98 6.78
CA THR A 130 -2.09 -15.51 7.52
C THR A 130 -1.08 -14.90 6.57
N LYS A 131 -0.18 -14.05 7.08
CA LYS A 131 0.91 -13.48 6.27
C LYS A 131 1.78 -14.56 5.62
N LEU A 132 2.02 -15.65 6.35
CA LEU A 132 2.79 -16.79 5.83
C LEU A 132 2.09 -17.44 4.64
N MET A 133 0.78 -17.66 4.70
CA MET A 133 0.01 -18.19 3.57
C MET A 133 0.09 -17.29 2.32
N VAL A 134 0.17 -15.97 2.50
CA VAL A 134 0.37 -15.03 1.38
C VAL A 134 1.74 -15.23 0.75
N VAL A 135 2.80 -15.32 1.56
CA VAL A 135 4.16 -15.58 1.07
C VAL A 135 4.26 -16.94 0.38
N GLU A 136 3.67 -17.98 0.97
CA GLU A 136 3.62 -19.32 0.36
C GLU A 136 2.87 -19.33 -0.97
N MET A 137 1.77 -18.58 -1.09
CA MET A 137 1.04 -18.44 -2.35
C MET A 137 1.88 -17.75 -3.42
N CYS A 138 2.63 -16.69 -3.07
CA CYS A 138 3.57 -16.03 -3.98
C CYS A 138 4.67 -16.97 -4.50
N GLU A 139 5.10 -17.94 -3.71
CA GLU A 139 6.10 -18.93 -4.11
C GLU A 139 5.51 -20.13 -4.86
N SER A 140 4.18 -20.17 -5.03
CA SER A 140 3.47 -21.25 -5.70
C SER A 140 3.16 -20.91 -7.16
N GLU A 141 2.78 -21.93 -7.93
CA GLU A 141 2.28 -21.77 -9.32
C GLU A 141 0.79 -21.37 -9.36
N SER A 142 0.16 -21.15 -8.20
CA SER A 142 -1.25 -20.80 -8.07
C SER A 142 -1.43 -19.37 -7.59
N LEU A 143 -2.62 -18.81 -7.84
CA LEU A 143 -3.02 -17.51 -7.34
C LEU A 143 -4.37 -17.64 -6.63
N PHE A 144 -4.56 -16.83 -5.59
CA PHE A 144 -5.88 -16.62 -5.05
C PHE A 144 -6.76 -15.86 -6.06
N PRO A 145 -8.09 -16.05 -6.04
CA PRO A 145 -9.01 -15.23 -6.81
C PRO A 145 -8.86 -13.73 -6.49
N PRO A 146 -9.27 -12.81 -7.37
CA PRO A 146 -9.08 -11.39 -7.16
C PRO A 146 -9.83 -10.89 -5.91
N LYS A 147 -9.17 -10.04 -5.12
CA LYS A 147 -9.71 -9.51 -3.85
C LYS A 147 -9.95 -10.64 -2.85
N THR A 148 -8.91 -11.44 -2.60
CA THR A 148 -8.95 -12.44 -1.52
C THR A 148 -8.40 -11.85 -0.23
N THR A 149 -7.24 -11.19 -0.30
CA THR A 149 -6.48 -10.64 0.82
C THR A 149 -6.63 -9.13 0.89
N LYS A 150 -6.75 -8.61 2.11
CA LYS A 150 -6.88 -7.20 2.42
C LYS A 150 -5.74 -6.82 3.36
N HIS A 151 -4.73 -6.17 2.83
CA HIS A 151 -3.66 -5.57 3.63
C HIS A 151 -4.10 -4.16 4.05
N ASP A 152 -4.33 -3.98 5.35
CA ASP A 152 -4.51 -2.65 5.95
C ASP A 152 -3.16 -2.20 6.51
N THR A 153 -2.82 -0.93 6.28
CA THR A 153 -1.49 -0.38 6.56
C THR A 153 -1.61 0.81 7.51
N LEU A 154 -0.63 0.96 8.41
CA LEU A 154 -0.52 2.11 9.30
C LEU A 154 0.15 3.33 8.63
N PHE A 155 0.35 3.26 7.31
CA PHE A 155 1.04 4.24 6.49
C PHE A 155 0.35 4.38 5.14
N ASP A 156 0.60 5.51 4.48
CA ASP A 156 0.27 5.68 3.07
C ASP A 156 1.52 5.51 2.20
N LEU A 157 1.33 5.01 0.99
CA LEU A 157 2.39 5.01 -0.02
C LEU A 157 2.52 6.42 -0.63
N PRO A 158 3.74 6.90 -0.88
CA PRO A 158 3.98 8.26 -1.35
C PRO A 158 3.47 8.44 -2.77
N PRO A 159 2.98 9.64 -3.13
CA PRO A 159 2.82 10.00 -4.54
C PRO A 159 4.21 10.08 -5.19
N ILE A 160 4.33 9.56 -6.40
CA ILE A 160 5.58 9.56 -7.18
C ILE A 160 5.29 9.89 -8.63
N LEU A 161 6.35 10.06 -9.43
CA LEU A 161 6.27 9.97 -10.88
C LEU A 161 7.57 9.37 -11.42
N PHE A 162 7.54 8.09 -11.77
CA PHE A 162 8.58 7.45 -12.56
C PHE A 162 8.04 7.24 -13.97
N THR A 163 8.73 7.84 -14.94
CA THR A 163 8.32 7.78 -16.34
C THR A 163 8.49 6.39 -16.91
N LEU A 164 7.74 6.07 -17.97
CA LEU A 164 7.86 4.79 -18.66
C LEU A 164 9.26 4.55 -19.23
N ASP A 165 9.97 5.60 -19.62
CA ASP A 165 11.33 5.50 -20.15
C ASP A 165 12.38 5.18 -19.07
N GLU A 166 12.19 5.67 -17.84
CA GLU A 166 13.06 5.33 -16.69
C GLU A 166 12.91 3.88 -16.23
N LEU A 167 11.83 3.21 -16.61
CA LEU A 167 11.47 1.86 -16.17
C LEU A 167 11.76 0.76 -17.21
N LYS A 168 12.30 1.15 -18.38
CA LYS A 168 12.80 0.23 -19.41
C LYS A 168 14.17 -0.35 -19.07
#